data_AF-A0A1I8D284-F1
#
_entry.id   AF-A0A1I8D284-F1
#
_cell.length_a   1.000
_cell.length_b   1.000
_cell.length_c   1.000
_cell.angle_alpha   90.00
_cell.angle_beta   90.00
_cell.angle_gamma   90.00
#
_symmetry.space_group_name_H-M   'P 1'
#
loop_
_entity.id
_entity.type
_entity.pdbx_description
1 polymer ?
#
loop_
_entity_poly.entity_id
_entity_poly.type
_entity_poly.pdbx_seq_one_letter_code
_entity_poly.pdbx_strand_id
1 'polypeptide(L)'
;MPVVFKQCDTKLSRPDQRIISNNFTTRLYVSPPDVPSDCKEVFTMDVSDKAGTVNHETINDSGSSTIELTDKSEMGSSTNEGQTPMYRFGSIINYPDASAIFGHFAHYVPSIEEWVTGKSQFYTLAKECSIELYTDEDGFNPGLIKVDGIALSKFQYTLSYMKYFNKKFGYFIVPITGYGLHTIENGGNYVMYVVCKNVNGINDAAGYLASGFNKRK
;
A
#
# COMPACT_ATOMS: atom_id res chain seq x y z
N MET A 1 13.97 8.79 -6.93
CA MET A 1 12.59 8.35 -6.58
C MET A 1 11.65 8.88 -7.64
N PRO A 2 10.55 8.19 -7.98
CA PRO A 2 9.60 8.70 -8.95
C PRO A 2 9.01 10.02 -8.47
N VAL A 3 8.89 10.99 -9.37
CA VAL A 3 8.30 12.31 -9.12
C VAL A 3 7.22 12.57 -10.16
N VAL A 4 6.24 13.41 -9.81
CA VAL A 4 5.16 13.80 -10.72
C VAL A 4 5.20 15.31 -10.89
N PHE A 5 5.31 15.77 -12.13
CA PHE A 5 5.33 17.19 -12.44
C PHE A 5 3.98 17.85 -12.13
N LYS A 6 4.01 19.04 -11.52
CA LYS A 6 2.87 19.94 -11.39
C LYS A 6 3.26 21.39 -11.70
N GLN A 7 2.26 22.21 -11.98
CA GLN A 7 2.45 23.66 -12.04
C GLN A 7 2.62 24.22 -10.63
N CYS A 8 3.49 25.21 -10.46
CA CYS A 8 3.72 25.88 -9.18
C CYS A 8 2.42 26.48 -8.63
N ASP A 9 2.23 26.41 -7.30
CA ASP A 9 1.07 26.95 -6.58
C ASP A 9 -0.28 26.36 -6.98
N THR A 10 -0.28 25.26 -7.76
CA THR A 10 -1.50 24.54 -8.11
C THR A 10 -1.79 23.44 -7.10
N LYS A 11 -3.02 23.42 -6.59
CA LYS A 11 -3.49 22.37 -5.69
C LYS A 11 -4.31 21.34 -6.43
N LEU A 12 -4.24 20.10 -5.95
CA LEU A 12 -5.08 19.04 -6.44
C LEU A 12 -6.54 19.27 -6.04
N SER A 13 -7.45 19.14 -7.00
CA SER A 13 -8.90 19.22 -6.76
C SER A 13 -9.41 18.11 -5.85
N ARG A 14 -8.78 16.93 -5.93
CA ARG A 14 -8.94 15.82 -4.99
C ARG A 14 -7.61 15.58 -4.28
N PRO A 15 -7.57 15.33 -2.98
CA PRO A 15 -6.32 15.08 -2.27
C PRO A 15 -5.65 13.77 -2.74
N ASP A 16 -4.31 13.73 -2.80
CA ASP A 16 -3.58 12.47 -2.93
C ASP A 16 -3.66 11.75 -1.57
N GLN A 17 -4.43 10.66 -1.54
CA GLN A 17 -4.73 9.92 -0.33
C GLN A 17 -4.19 8.49 -0.42
N ARG A 18 -3.40 8.08 0.56
CA ARG A 18 -2.79 6.74 0.61
C ARG A 18 -3.02 6.12 1.98
N ILE A 19 -3.22 4.80 2.03
CA ILE A 19 -3.29 4.03 3.28
C ILE A 19 -2.33 2.83 3.20
N ILE A 20 -1.77 2.45 4.33
CA ILE A 20 -0.91 1.28 4.42
C ILE A 20 -0.80 0.76 5.87
N SER A 21 -0.66 -0.56 6.00
CA SER A 21 -0.44 -1.25 7.27
C SER A 21 1.03 -1.62 7.47
N ASN A 22 1.43 -1.82 8.72
CA ASN A 22 2.80 -2.18 9.08
C ASN A 22 3.12 -3.68 9.01
N ASN A 23 2.15 -4.57 8.72
CA ASN A 23 2.42 -6.02 8.69
C ASN A 23 3.54 -6.42 7.73
N PHE A 24 3.67 -5.69 6.62
CA PHE A 24 4.68 -5.91 5.57
C PHE A 24 5.43 -4.63 5.19
N THR A 25 5.35 -3.60 6.04
CA THR A 25 5.91 -2.27 5.79
C THR A 25 6.59 -1.76 7.06
N THR A 26 7.88 -1.45 6.97
CA THR A 26 8.62 -0.86 8.10
C THR A 26 8.73 0.65 7.96
N ARG A 27 8.93 1.12 6.73
CA ARG A 27 9.14 2.53 6.43
C ARG A 27 8.53 2.91 5.09
N LEU A 28 8.13 4.15 4.96
CA LEU A 28 7.75 4.77 3.70
C LEU A 28 8.75 5.85 3.33
N TYR A 29 8.95 6.03 2.05
CA TYR A 29 9.73 7.11 1.47
C TYR A 29 8.82 7.91 0.56
N VAL A 30 8.85 9.23 0.73
CA VAL A 30 7.91 10.16 0.09
C VAL A 30 8.68 11.14 -0.77
N SER A 31 8.30 11.22 -2.04
CA SER A 31 8.85 12.20 -2.98
C SER A 31 7.96 13.44 -3.06
N PRO A 32 8.56 14.64 -3.09
CA PRO A 32 7.83 15.85 -3.43
C PRO A 32 7.37 15.79 -4.90
N PRO A 33 6.34 16.57 -5.27
CA PRO A 33 6.05 16.86 -6.66
C PRO A 33 7.23 17.55 -7.34
N ASP A 34 7.40 17.31 -8.64
CA ASP A 34 8.36 18.06 -9.46
C ASP A 34 7.74 19.39 -9.90
N VAL A 35 8.48 20.48 -9.74
CA VAL A 35 8.04 21.84 -10.03
C VAL A 35 9.11 22.62 -10.80
N PRO A 36 8.73 23.70 -11.53
CA PRO A 36 9.70 24.58 -12.15
C PRO A 36 10.79 25.05 -11.17
N SER A 37 12.02 25.23 -11.67
CA SER A 37 13.20 25.55 -10.83
C SER A 37 13.13 26.86 -10.05
N ASP A 38 12.26 27.78 -10.47
CA ASP A 38 12.00 29.07 -9.83
C ASP A 38 10.85 29.01 -8.81
N CYS A 39 10.16 27.88 -8.71
CA CYS A 39 9.11 27.64 -7.73
C CYS A 39 9.72 27.44 -6.33
N LYS A 40 9.17 28.15 -5.34
CA LYS A 40 9.58 28.07 -3.92
C LYS A 40 8.49 27.53 -3.02
N GLU A 41 7.62 26.69 -3.60
CA GLU A 41 6.51 26.08 -2.89
C GLU A 41 7.04 25.07 -1.86
N VAL A 42 6.42 25.03 -0.69
CA VAL A 42 6.74 24.06 0.36
C VAL A 42 5.64 23.01 0.38
N PHE A 43 6.01 21.75 0.16
CA PHE A 43 5.07 20.65 0.14
C PHE A 43 4.84 20.10 1.55
N THR A 44 3.57 19.97 1.93
CA THR A 44 3.17 19.39 3.20
C THR A 44 2.18 18.25 3.00
N MET A 45 2.12 17.36 3.99
CA MET A 45 1.23 16.21 3.98
C MET A 45 0.77 15.90 5.41
N ASP A 46 -0.52 15.61 5.55
CA ASP A 46 -1.09 15.14 6.80
C ASP A 46 -0.90 13.62 6.90
N VAL A 47 -0.34 13.15 8.02
CA VAL A 47 -0.15 11.75 8.33
C VAL A 47 -0.97 11.39 9.56
N SER A 48 -1.97 10.53 9.38
CA SER A 48 -2.86 10.07 10.44
C SER A 48 -2.52 8.65 10.86
N ASP A 49 -2.43 8.41 12.17
CA ASP A 49 -2.33 7.05 12.73
C ASP A 49 -3.72 6.44 12.99
N LYS A 50 -3.75 5.22 13.55
CA LYS A 50 -4.99 4.53 13.91
C LYS A 50 -5.79 5.20 15.03
N ALA A 51 -5.09 5.89 15.94
CA ALA A 51 -5.72 6.61 17.05
C ALA A 51 -6.38 7.92 16.59
N GLY A 52 -6.13 8.33 15.34
CA GLY A 52 -6.62 9.58 14.78
C GLY A 52 -5.70 10.77 15.05
N THR A 53 -4.48 10.53 15.56
CA THR A 53 -3.46 11.56 15.70
C THR A 53 -3.03 12.01 14.31
N VAL A 54 -3.10 13.31 14.04
CA VAL A 54 -2.67 13.90 12.77
C VAL A 54 -1.37 14.65 12.97
N ASN A 55 -0.34 14.24 12.25
CA ASN A 55 0.94 14.94 12.16
C ASN A 55 1.03 15.66 10.82
N HIS A 56 1.47 16.92 10.85
CA HIS A 56 1.72 17.70 9.66
C HIS A 56 3.20 17.57 9.27
N GLU A 57 3.48 16.79 8.23
CA GLU A 57 4.83 16.51 7.77
C GLU A 57 5.20 17.45 6.62
N THR A 58 6.40 18.01 6.66
CA THR A 58 6.98 18.75 5.52
C THR A 58 7.76 17.78 4.65
N ILE A 59 7.46 17.76 3.35
CA ILE A 59 8.14 16.91 2.38
C ILE A 59 9.37 17.65 1.87
N ASN A 60 10.54 17.05 2.06
CA ASN A 60 11.81 17.62 1.68
C ASN A 60 11.97 17.59 0.15
N ASP A 61 12.34 18.72 -0.43
CA ASP A 61 12.58 18.91 -1.87
C ASP A 61 13.65 17.96 -2.44
N SER A 62 14.57 17.46 -1.60
CA SER A 62 15.55 16.44 -1.98
C SER A 62 14.98 15.02 -2.12
N GLY A 63 13.70 14.81 -1.78
CA GLY A 63 13.05 13.50 -1.78
C GLY A 63 13.48 12.57 -0.65
N SER A 64 14.12 13.10 0.40
CA SER A 64 14.61 12.29 1.53
C SER A 64 13.58 12.07 2.64
N SER A 65 12.33 12.48 2.46
CA SER A 65 11.30 12.37 3.50
C SER A 65 10.92 10.91 3.74
N THR A 66 10.92 10.52 5.01
CA THR A 66 10.59 9.16 5.45
C THR A 66 9.54 9.17 6.53
N ILE A 67 8.68 8.15 6.52
CA ILE A 67 7.69 7.91 7.58
C ILE A 67 7.92 6.50 8.11
N GLU A 68 8.23 6.39 9.41
CA GLU A 68 8.39 5.10 10.08
C GLU A 68 7.04 4.53 10.48
N LEU A 69 6.90 3.20 10.34
CA LEU A 69 5.73 2.42 10.78
C LEU A 69 6.09 1.39 11.85
N THR A 70 7.31 1.40 12.38
CA THR A 70 7.76 0.43 13.40
C THR A 70 6.96 0.49 14.69
N ASP A 71 6.41 1.66 15.04
CA ASP A 71 5.62 1.95 16.24
C ASP A 71 4.13 2.17 15.94
N LYS A 72 3.71 2.07 14.67
CA LYS A 72 2.34 2.33 14.21
C LYS A 72 1.80 1.11 13.48
N SER A 73 0.59 0.64 13.83
CA SER A 73 -0.01 -0.51 13.14
C SER A 73 -0.47 -0.22 11.70
N GLU A 74 -0.85 1.03 11.46
CA GLU A 74 -1.41 1.52 10.20
C GLU A 74 -1.29 3.04 10.14
N MET A 75 -1.30 3.57 8.92
CA MET A 75 -1.44 5.00 8.69
C MET A 75 -2.28 5.31 7.45
N GLY A 76 -2.82 6.53 7.44
CA GLY A 76 -3.32 7.22 6.26
C GLY A 76 -2.52 8.49 6.03
N SER A 77 -2.33 8.88 4.77
CA SER A 77 -1.74 10.17 4.41
C SER A 77 -2.60 10.92 3.40
N SER A 78 -2.62 12.25 3.50
CA SER A 78 -3.42 13.13 2.63
C SER A 78 -2.67 14.42 2.32
N THR A 79 -2.64 14.83 1.06
CA THR A 79 -2.14 16.15 0.66
C THR A 79 -2.91 16.70 -0.54
N ASN A 80 -3.08 18.02 -0.57
CA ASN A 80 -3.58 18.75 -1.74
C ASN A 80 -2.45 19.45 -2.51
N GLU A 81 -1.22 19.41 -2.00
CA GLU A 81 -0.10 20.19 -2.55
C GLU A 81 0.51 19.53 -3.81
N GLY A 82 0.02 18.37 -4.24
CA GLY A 82 0.47 17.69 -5.45
C GLY A 82 0.44 16.17 -5.27
N GLN A 83 0.67 15.43 -6.35
CA GLN A 83 0.84 13.99 -6.24
C GLN A 83 2.20 13.73 -5.60
N THR A 84 2.21 12.98 -4.49
CA THR A 84 3.43 12.67 -3.73
C THR A 84 3.69 11.17 -3.83
N PRO A 85 4.42 10.70 -4.86
CA PRO A 85 4.75 9.29 -4.99
C PRO A 85 5.40 8.76 -3.73
N MET A 86 4.90 7.62 -3.29
CA MET A 86 5.34 6.95 -2.08
C MET A 86 5.75 5.53 -2.43
N TYR A 87 6.89 5.09 -1.90
CA TYR A 87 7.23 3.68 -1.89
C TYR A 87 7.44 3.20 -0.47
N ARG A 88 7.04 1.96 -0.25
CA ARG A 88 7.29 1.24 0.98
C ARG A 88 8.63 0.55 0.91
N PHE A 89 9.33 0.56 2.02
CA PHE A 89 10.36 -0.41 2.36
C PHE A 89 9.69 -1.45 3.25
N GLY A 90 9.56 -2.65 2.69
CA GLY A 90 8.84 -3.75 3.26
C GLY A 90 9.77 -4.83 3.76
N SER A 91 9.31 -5.50 4.80
CA SER A 91 9.98 -6.61 5.44
C SER A 91 8.94 -7.50 6.09
N ILE A 92 9.23 -8.78 6.19
CA ILE A 92 8.35 -9.72 6.88
C ILE A 92 8.91 -9.91 8.29
N ILE A 93 8.16 -9.45 9.29
CA ILE A 93 8.52 -9.59 10.70
C ILE A 93 7.63 -10.66 11.31
N ASN A 94 8.22 -11.74 11.80
CA ASN A 94 7.47 -12.75 12.56
C ASN A 94 7.36 -12.30 14.02
N TYR A 95 6.25 -11.69 14.41
CA TYR A 95 5.97 -11.45 15.83
C TYR A 95 5.63 -12.76 16.55
N PRO A 96 6.05 -12.95 17.83
CA PRO A 96 6.73 -11.99 18.71
C PRO A 96 8.27 -11.93 18.54
N ASP A 97 8.86 -12.87 17.82
CA ASP A 97 10.30 -12.96 17.57
C ASP A 97 10.75 -11.97 16.49
N ALA A 98 10.72 -10.67 16.83
CA ALA A 98 11.20 -9.58 15.97
C ALA A 98 12.70 -9.70 15.55
N SER A 99 13.40 -10.74 16.00
CA SER A 99 14.75 -11.13 15.60
C SER A 99 14.81 -11.82 14.22
N ALA A 100 13.70 -12.40 13.74
CA ALA A 100 13.63 -13.04 12.43
C ALA A 100 12.96 -12.12 11.40
N ILE A 101 13.77 -11.24 10.81
CA ILE A 101 13.41 -10.36 9.70
C ILE A 101 13.69 -11.11 8.40
N PHE A 102 12.65 -11.40 7.61
CA PHE A 102 12.82 -12.06 6.29
C PHE A 102 12.80 -11.02 5.19
N GLY A 103 13.95 -10.91 4.51
CA GLY A 103 14.18 -10.13 3.30
C GLY A 103 13.80 -8.66 3.38
N HIS A 104 14.13 -7.94 2.32
CA HIS A 104 13.68 -6.57 2.12
C HIS A 104 13.18 -6.42 0.70
N PHE A 105 12.06 -5.73 0.55
CA PHE A 105 11.50 -5.39 -0.76
C PHE A 105 11.04 -3.94 -0.76
N ALA A 106 11.00 -3.32 -1.94
CA ALA A 106 10.55 -1.95 -2.07
C ALA A 106 9.57 -1.82 -3.23
N HIS A 107 8.37 -1.28 -2.96
CA HIS A 107 7.33 -1.12 -3.97
C HIS A 107 6.53 0.16 -3.80
N TYR A 108 5.95 0.60 -4.90
CA TYR A 108 5.03 1.72 -4.95
C TYR A 108 3.81 1.49 -4.05
N VAL A 109 3.35 2.54 -3.37
CA VAL A 109 2.12 2.56 -2.56
C VAL A 109 1.07 3.38 -3.31
N PRO A 110 0.11 2.78 -4.01
CA PRO A 110 -0.85 3.53 -4.82
C PRO A 110 -1.74 4.47 -4.02
N SER A 111 -2.07 5.61 -4.62
CA SER A 111 -3.16 6.46 -4.17
C SER A 111 -4.48 5.68 -4.24
N ILE A 112 -5.43 5.99 -3.36
CA ILE A 112 -6.77 5.38 -3.37
C ILE A 112 -7.47 5.64 -4.72
N GLU A 113 -7.14 6.73 -5.40
CA GLU A 113 -7.67 7.07 -6.71
C GLU A 113 -7.05 6.25 -7.86
N GLU A 114 -5.96 5.52 -7.60
CA GLU A 114 -5.31 4.63 -8.56
C GLU A 114 -5.78 3.17 -8.41
N TRP A 115 -6.61 2.87 -7.41
CA TRP A 115 -7.13 1.52 -7.16
C TRP A 115 -8.01 1.02 -8.31
N VAL A 116 -7.91 -0.29 -8.56
CA VAL A 116 -8.55 -0.97 -9.68
C VAL A 116 -9.78 -1.76 -9.23
N THR A 117 -10.64 -2.12 -10.18
CA THR A 117 -11.84 -2.95 -9.95
C THR A 117 -11.86 -4.10 -10.95
N GLY A 118 -12.60 -5.16 -10.65
CA GLY A 118 -12.76 -6.34 -11.49
C GLY A 118 -11.68 -7.39 -11.28
N LYS A 119 -11.33 -8.09 -12.36
CA LYS A 119 -10.44 -9.26 -12.33
C LYS A 119 -9.00 -8.87 -12.64
N SER A 120 -8.07 -9.22 -11.74
CA SER A 120 -6.62 -9.11 -11.93
C SER A 120 -5.96 -10.48 -11.89
N GLN A 121 -4.80 -10.60 -12.54
CA GLN A 121 -3.95 -11.79 -12.48
C GLN A 121 -2.71 -11.47 -11.64
N PHE A 122 -2.20 -12.45 -10.91
CA PHE A 122 -0.98 -12.33 -10.14
C PHE A 122 -0.21 -13.65 -10.11
N TYR A 123 1.07 -13.59 -9.77
CA TYR A 123 1.96 -14.75 -9.73
C TYR A 123 2.51 -15.01 -8.32
N THR A 124 2.48 -16.25 -7.87
CA THR A 124 3.15 -16.67 -6.61
C THR A 124 4.52 -17.27 -6.92
N LEU A 125 5.56 -16.72 -6.29
CA LEU A 125 6.96 -17.00 -6.63
C LEU A 125 7.54 -18.22 -5.89
N ALA A 126 6.99 -18.59 -4.74
CA ALA A 126 7.57 -19.62 -3.87
C ALA A 126 6.53 -20.20 -2.89
N LYS A 127 6.99 -21.04 -1.96
CA LYS A 127 6.20 -21.45 -0.80
C LYS A 127 5.98 -20.25 0.13
N GLU A 128 4.91 -20.27 0.92
CA GLU A 128 4.61 -19.24 1.92
C GLU A 128 4.39 -17.83 1.35
N CYS A 129 3.66 -17.76 0.24
CA CYS A 129 3.13 -16.51 -0.28
C CYS A 129 1.81 -16.14 0.39
N SER A 130 1.62 -14.84 0.62
CA SER A 130 0.36 -14.25 1.04
C SER A 130 0.02 -13.09 0.11
N ILE A 131 -1.27 -12.90 -0.15
CA ILE A 131 -1.76 -11.64 -0.69
C ILE A 131 -2.09 -10.69 0.45
N GLU A 132 -1.65 -9.45 0.29
CA GLU A 132 -1.98 -8.31 1.14
C GLU A 132 -2.92 -7.43 0.33
N LEU A 133 -4.19 -7.39 0.72
CA LEU A 133 -5.27 -6.79 -0.07
C LEU A 133 -5.93 -5.65 0.70
N TYR A 134 -6.01 -4.49 0.07
CA TYR A 134 -6.74 -3.32 0.55
C TYR A 134 -7.94 -3.08 -0.36
N THR A 135 -9.09 -2.79 0.24
CA THR A 135 -10.38 -2.66 -0.46
C THR A 135 -11.15 -1.47 0.08
N ASP A 136 -11.95 -0.84 -0.77
CA ASP A 136 -12.90 0.19 -0.37
C ASP A 136 -14.17 -0.39 0.27
N GLU A 137 -15.15 0.47 0.56
CA GLU A 137 -16.38 0.09 1.24
C GLU A 137 -17.22 -0.92 0.44
N ASP A 138 -17.17 -0.81 -0.89
CA ASP A 138 -17.88 -1.70 -1.80
C ASP A 138 -17.15 -3.05 -1.98
N GLY A 139 -15.84 -3.06 -1.71
CA GLY A 139 -14.94 -4.18 -1.98
C GLY A 139 -14.58 -5.07 -0.79
N PHE A 140 -14.99 -4.76 0.44
CA PHE A 140 -14.52 -5.49 1.64
C PHE A 140 -15.35 -6.73 2.01
N ASN A 141 -16.36 -7.15 1.23
CA ASN A 141 -17.17 -8.33 1.56
C ASN A 141 -16.44 -9.64 1.14
N PRO A 142 -16.02 -10.51 2.09
CA PRO A 142 -15.29 -11.74 1.77
C PRO A 142 -16.06 -12.74 0.90
N GLY A 143 -17.40 -12.68 0.89
CA GLY A 143 -18.23 -13.54 0.06
C GLY A 143 -18.28 -13.11 -1.42
N LEU A 144 -17.91 -11.86 -1.72
CA LEU A 144 -17.92 -11.29 -3.07
C LEU A 144 -16.53 -11.24 -3.71
N ILE A 145 -15.48 -11.19 -2.89
CA ILE A 145 -14.09 -11.30 -3.37
C ILE A 145 -13.82 -12.75 -3.74
N LYS A 146 -13.27 -13.01 -4.93
CA LYS A 146 -12.89 -14.36 -5.36
C LYS A 146 -11.40 -14.45 -5.63
N VAL A 147 -10.78 -15.54 -5.17
CA VAL A 147 -9.42 -15.95 -5.54
C VAL A 147 -9.54 -17.27 -6.29
N ASP A 148 -9.06 -17.31 -7.53
CA ASP A 148 -9.20 -18.46 -8.44
C ASP A 148 -10.64 -18.96 -8.60
N GLY A 149 -11.59 -18.00 -8.61
CA GLY A 149 -13.02 -18.28 -8.70
C GLY A 149 -13.67 -18.78 -7.40
N ILE A 150 -12.89 -18.99 -6.35
CA ILE A 150 -13.36 -19.41 -5.02
C ILE A 150 -13.54 -18.17 -4.16
N ALA A 151 -14.68 -18.03 -3.48
CA ALA A 151 -14.93 -16.91 -2.58
C ALA A 151 -13.90 -16.86 -1.44
N LEU A 152 -13.40 -15.66 -1.11
CA LEU A 152 -12.39 -15.42 -0.07
C LEU A 152 -12.85 -15.93 1.30
N SER A 153 -14.17 -15.92 1.57
CA SER A 153 -14.78 -16.51 2.76
C SER A 153 -14.49 -18.01 2.98
N LYS A 154 -14.04 -18.73 1.95
CA LYS A 154 -13.63 -20.16 2.04
C LYS A 154 -12.14 -20.35 2.33
N PHE A 155 -11.35 -19.27 2.30
CA PHE A 155 -9.93 -19.31 2.61
C PHE A 155 -9.70 -19.01 4.09
N GLN A 156 -8.49 -19.31 4.57
CA GLN A 156 -7.99 -18.70 5.81
C GLN A 156 -7.55 -17.27 5.48
N TYR A 157 -8.01 -16.30 6.26
CA TYR A 157 -7.61 -14.91 6.11
C TYR A 157 -7.65 -14.19 7.45
N THR A 158 -6.85 -13.13 7.57
CA THR A 158 -7.07 -12.09 8.58
C THR A 158 -7.77 -10.90 7.94
N LEU A 159 -8.70 -10.30 8.67
CA LEU A 159 -9.41 -9.09 8.24
C LEU A 159 -9.30 -8.05 9.34
N SER A 160 -8.81 -6.87 8.98
CA SER A 160 -8.88 -5.67 9.81
C SER A 160 -9.56 -4.55 9.04
N TYR A 161 -10.11 -3.59 9.77
CA TYR A 161 -10.70 -2.41 9.17
C TYR A 161 -9.87 -1.18 9.49
N MET A 162 -9.58 -0.40 8.46
CA MET A 162 -8.86 0.87 8.56
C MET A 162 -9.87 2.00 8.35
N LYS A 163 -9.86 3.02 9.19
CA LYS A 163 -10.80 4.15 9.11
C LYS A 163 -10.03 5.42 8.81
N TYR A 164 -10.08 5.87 7.58
CA TYR A 164 -9.39 7.07 7.11
C TYR A 164 -10.27 7.85 6.15
N PHE A 165 -10.11 9.17 6.10
CA PHE A 165 -10.78 10.03 5.12
C PHE A 165 -12.32 9.91 5.15
N ASN A 166 -12.89 9.70 6.34
CA ASN A 166 -14.32 9.44 6.55
C ASN A 166 -14.87 8.20 5.81
N LYS A 167 -13.98 7.26 5.47
CA LYS A 167 -14.30 5.99 4.81
C LYS A 167 -13.74 4.81 5.61
N LYS A 168 -14.35 3.66 5.42
CA LYS A 168 -13.94 2.38 5.99
C LYS A 168 -13.31 1.49 4.91
N PHE A 169 -12.06 1.14 5.09
CA PHE A 169 -11.33 0.25 4.18
C PHE A 169 -11.21 -1.14 4.78
N GLY A 170 -11.33 -2.17 3.95
CA GLY A 170 -11.03 -3.55 4.32
C GLY A 170 -9.56 -3.86 4.04
N TYR A 171 -8.87 -4.42 5.03
CA TYR A 171 -7.49 -4.87 4.93
C TYR A 171 -7.40 -6.36 5.22
N PHE A 172 -6.92 -7.13 4.25
CA PHE A 172 -6.85 -8.58 4.28
C PHE A 172 -5.43 -9.09 4.13
N ILE A 173 -5.10 -10.14 4.87
CA ILE A 173 -3.94 -10.99 4.57
C ILE A 173 -4.46 -12.40 4.33
N VAL A 174 -4.22 -12.93 3.14
CA VAL A 174 -4.69 -14.27 2.73
C VAL A 174 -3.47 -15.10 2.31
N PRO A 175 -3.12 -16.16 3.05
CA PRO A 175 -2.12 -17.12 2.60
C PRO A 175 -2.59 -17.81 1.32
N ILE A 176 -1.75 -17.80 0.29
CA ILE A 176 -2.02 -18.46 -0.98
C ILE A 176 -1.17 -19.72 -1.08
N THR A 177 -1.82 -20.85 -1.34
CA THR A 177 -1.16 -22.10 -1.66
C THR A 177 -1.11 -22.31 -3.16
N GLY A 178 -0.05 -22.96 -3.63
CA GLY A 178 0.19 -23.15 -5.06
C GLY A 178 1.21 -22.18 -5.61
N TYR A 179 1.85 -22.63 -6.69
CA TYR A 179 2.85 -21.89 -7.44
C TYR A 179 2.27 -21.57 -8.82
N GLY A 180 2.50 -20.36 -9.30
CA GLY A 180 2.14 -19.98 -10.66
C GLY A 180 1.16 -18.83 -10.74
N LEU A 181 0.36 -18.84 -11.81
CA LEU A 181 -0.60 -17.79 -12.12
C LEU A 181 -1.92 -18.02 -11.36
N HIS A 182 -2.32 -16.99 -10.63
CA HIS A 182 -3.57 -16.92 -9.88
C HIS A 182 -4.40 -15.71 -10.34
N THR A 183 -5.66 -15.69 -9.92
CA THR A 183 -6.58 -14.59 -10.23
C THR A 183 -7.29 -14.10 -8.98
N ILE A 184 -7.53 -12.80 -8.93
CA ILE A 184 -8.39 -12.17 -7.93
C ILE A 184 -9.49 -11.37 -8.64
N GLU A 185 -10.71 -11.40 -8.12
CA GLU A 185 -11.86 -10.67 -8.63
C GLU A 185 -12.56 -9.96 -7.48
N ASN A 186 -12.76 -8.65 -7.61
CA ASN A 186 -13.50 -7.83 -6.66
C ASN A 186 -14.35 -6.80 -7.42
N GLY A 187 -15.61 -6.61 -6.98
CA GLY A 187 -16.50 -5.59 -7.55
C GLY A 187 -16.15 -4.17 -7.08
N GLY A 188 -15.61 -4.01 -5.87
CA GLY A 188 -15.14 -2.72 -5.35
C GLY A 188 -13.75 -2.33 -5.86
N ASN A 189 -13.28 -1.15 -5.48
CA ASN A 189 -11.90 -0.74 -5.77
C ASN A 189 -10.94 -1.41 -4.78
N TYR A 190 -9.83 -1.90 -5.28
CA TYR A 190 -8.81 -2.57 -4.49
C TYR A 190 -7.39 -2.31 -5.00
N VAL A 191 -6.45 -2.54 -4.10
CA VAL A 191 -5.04 -2.71 -4.39
C VAL A 191 -4.53 -3.96 -3.67
N MET A 192 -3.67 -4.72 -4.33
CA MET A 192 -3.17 -5.99 -3.83
C MET A 192 -1.66 -6.09 -4.04
N TYR A 193 -0.96 -6.55 -3.01
CA TYR A 193 0.42 -6.96 -3.07
C TYR A 193 0.52 -8.47 -2.90
N VAL A 194 1.55 -9.06 -3.50
CA VAL A 194 1.96 -10.44 -3.20
C VAL A 194 3.25 -10.35 -2.41
N VAL A 195 3.30 -11.06 -1.29
CA VAL A 195 4.47 -11.12 -0.40
C VAL A 195 4.79 -12.59 -0.13
N CYS A 196 5.99 -13.03 -0.50
CA CYS A 196 6.45 -14.40 -0.36
C CYS A 196 7.68 -14.48 0.53
N LYS A 197 7.69 -15.44 1.46
CA LYS A 197 8.88 -15.82 2.23
C LYS A 197 9.70 -16.84 1.46
N ASN A 198 10.95 -17.02 1.87
CA ASN A 198 11.80 -18.13 1.49
C ASN A 198 12.01 -18.28 -0.02
N VAL A 199 12.13 -17.17 -0.75
CA VAL A 199 12.17 -17.19 -2.23
C VAL A 199 13.47 -17.81 -2.76
N ASN A 200 14.64 -17.31 -2.32
CA ASN A 200 15.95 -17.91 -2.64
C ASN A 200 16.77 -18.32 -1.41
N GLY A 201 16.17 -18.35 -0.21
CA GLY A 201 16.85 -18.74 1.02
C GLY A 201 15.99 -18.50 2.26
N ILE A 202 16.38 -19.08 3.40
CA ILE A 202 15.57 -19.06 4.64
C ILE A 202 15.29 -17.66 5.21
N ASN A 203 16.05 -16.63 4.80
CA ASN A 203 15.87 -15.25 5.24
C ASN A 203 15.53 -14.32 4.06
N ASP A 204 15.17 -14.88 2.91
CA ASP A 204 14.85 -14.10 1.70
C ASP A 204 13.33 -13.87 1.60
N ALA A 205 12.94 -12.73 1.05
CA ALA A 205 11.55 -12.38 0.81
C ALA A 205 11.41 -11.56 -0.47
N ALA A 206 10.33 -11.80 -1.20
CA ALA A 206 9.94 -10.97 -2.32
C ALA A 206 8.54 -10.41 -2.08
N GLY A 207 8.41 -9.10 -2.21
CA GLY A 207 7.12 -8.43 -2.36
C GLY A 207 6.97 -7.99 -3.81
N TYR A 208 5.75 -7.74 -4.28
CA TYR A 208 5.48 -6.83 -5.39
C TYR A 208 4.02 -6.38 -5.40
N LEU A 209 3.76 -5.26 -6.08
CA LEU A 209 2.41 -4.77 -6.34
C LEU A 209 1.78 -5.59 -7.47
N ALA A 210 0.74 -6.35 -7.13
CA ALA A 210 0.17 -7.38 -7.98
C ALA A 210 -1.12 -6.95 -8.69
N SER A 211 -1.94 -6.12 -8.06
CA SER A 211 -2.98 -5.41 -8.79
C SER A 211 -2.35 -4.28 -9.60
N GLY A 212 -2.86 -4.04 -10.81
CA GLY A 212 -2.54 -2.80 -11.51
C GLY A 212 -2.88 -1.59 -10.65
N PHE A 213 -2.12 -0.52 -10.84
CA PHE A 213 -2.51 0.83 -10.45
C PHE A 213 -2.76 1.58 -11.77
N ASN A 214 -3.87 2.31 -11.85
CA ASN A 214 -4.18 3.07 -13.06
C ASN A 214 -3.69 4.51 -12.92
N LYS A 215 -3.89 5.32 -13.96
CA LYS A 215 -3.86 6.77 -13.80
C LYS A 215 -4.89 7.19 -12.76
N ARG A 216 -4.47 8.11 -11.90
CA ARG A 216 -5.31 8.80 -10.94
C ARG A 216 -6.58 9.35 -11.60
N LYS A 217 -7.75 9.02 -11.05
CA LYS A 217 -9.09 9.31 -11.59
C LYS A 217 -9.61 10.71 -11.23
#